data_AF-A0A8J4PJ82-F1
#
_entry.id   AF-A0A8J4PJ82-F1
#
_cell.length_a   1.000
_cell.length_b   1.000
_cell.length_c   1.000
_cell.angle_alpha   90.00
_cell.angle_beta   90.00
_cell.angle_gamma   90.00
#
_symmetry.space_group_name_H-M   'P 1'
#
loop_
_entity.id
_entity.type
_entity.pdbx_description
1 polymer ?
#
loop_
_entity_poly.entity_id
_entity_poly.type
_entity_poly.pdbx_seq_one_letter_code
_entity_poly.pdbx_strand_id
1 'polypeptide(L)' 'ARQWTDLDPERESDSLTFVTLFVGQSNPDIRRKLQKIEGPNGRSIEHLLEVAWR' A
#
# COMPACT_ATOMS: atom_id res chain seq x y z
N ALA A 1 -8.30 -4.50 -8.80
CA ALA A 1 -7.92 -5.87 -8.40
C ALA A 1 -9.03 -6.85 -8.69
N ARG A 2 -10.17 -6.82 -7.98
CA ARG A 2 -11.24 -7.82 -8.07
C ARG A 2 -11.80 -8.17 -9.46
N GLN A 3 -11.67 -7.28 -10.46
CA GLN A 3 -12.14 -7.54 -11.83
C GLN A 3 -11.10 -8.29 -12.71
N TRP A 4 -9.81 -8.12 -12.44
CA TRP A 4 -8.74 -8.52 -13.37
C TRP A 4 -7.65 -9.39 -12.71
N THR A 5 -7.74 -9.61 -11.39
CA THR A 5 -6.82 -10.41 -10.60
C THR A 5 -7.57 -11.13 -9.50
N ASP A 6 -7.11 -12.32 -9.12
CA ASP A 6 -7.62 -13.07 -7.95
C ASP A 6 -7.10 -12.54 -6.60
N LEU A 7 -6.29 -11.48 -6.63
CA LEU A 7 -5.81 -10.78 -5.45
C LEU A 7 -7.00 -10.21 -4.66
N ASP A 8 -7.02 -10.55 -3.38
CA ASP A 8 -8.04 -10.10 -2.45
C ASP A 8 -7.41 -9.21 -1.37
N PRO A 9 -7.79 -7.93 -1.29
CA PRO A 9 -7.21 -7.02 -0.29
C PRO A 9 -7.52 -7.44 1.16
N GLU A 10 -8.53 -8.28 1.39
CA GLU A 10 -8.90 -8.78 2.72
C GLU A 10 -8.13 -10.06 3.11
N ARG A 11 -7.40 -10.66 2.16
CA ARG A 11 -6.59 -11.85 2.38
C ARG A 11 -5.17 -11.46 2.82
N GLU A 12 -4.76 -11.93 4.00
CA GLU A 12 -3.46 -11.60 4.57
C GLU A 12 -2.29 -11.93 3.64
N SER A 13 -2.36 -13.05 2.90
CA SER A 13 -1.33 -13.45 1.93
C SER A 13 -1.11 -12.45 0.80
N ASP A 14 -2.12 -11.65 0.48
CA ASP A 14 -2.12 -10.74 -0.66
C ASP A 14 -1.81 -9.29 -0.22
N SER A 15 -1.91 -9.00 1.08
CA SER A 15 -1.71 -7.68 1.67
C SER A 15 -0.41 -7.00 1.23
N LEU A 16 0.71 -7.74 1.25
CA LEU A 16 2.02 -7.23 0.82
C LEU A 16 2.06 -6.85 -0.67
N THR A 17 1.31 -7.56 -1.50
CA THR A 17 1.18 -7.24 -2.93
C THR A 17 0.46 -5.91 -3.11
N PHE A 18 -0.63 -5.69 -2.36
CA PHE A 18 -1.35 -4.41 -2.37
C PHE A 18 -0.50 -3.25 -1.85
N VAL A 19 0.28 -3.46 -0.80
CA VAL A 19 1.24 -2.46 -0.29
C VAL A 19 2.25 -2.06 -1.36
N THR A 20 2.83 -3.04 -2.03
CA THR A 20 3.81 -2.81 -3.10
C THR A 20 3.19 -2.04 -4.26
N LEU A 21 1.99 -2.45 -4.72
CA LEU A 21 1.26 -1.78 -5.79
C LEU A 21 0.90 -0.34 -5.40
N PHE A 22 0.39 -0.14 -4.19
CA PHE A 22 -0.02 1.17 -3.71
C PHE A 22 1.14 2.15 -3.67
N VAL A 23 2.28 1.77 -3.08
CA VAL A 23 3.47 2.63 -3.03
C VAL A 23 4.02 2.89 -4.43
N GLY A 24 4.14 1.85 -5.27
CA GLY A 24 4.70 1.97 -6.61
C GLY A 24 3.88 2.87 -7.53
N GLN A 25 2.56 2.73 -7.49
CA GLN A 25 1.62 3.44 -8.36
C GLN A 25 1.14 4.79 -7.80
N SER A 26 1.47 5.12 -6.55
CA SER A 26 1.19 6.44 -5.98
C SER A 26 1.87 7.56 -6.77
N ASN A 27 1.25 8.75 -6.75
CA ASN A 27 1.84 9.96 -7.31
C ASN A 27 3.27 10.18 -6.77
N PRO A 28 4.24 10.67 -7.56
CA PRO A 28 5.64 10.78 -7.15
C PRO A 28 5.87 11.40 -5.77
N ASP A 29 5.14 12.44 -5.39
CA ASP A 29 5.33 13.11 -4.09
C ASP A 29 4.78 12.27 -2.93
N ILE A 30 3.63 11.63 -3.13
CA ILE A 30 3.06 10.66 -2.17
C ILE A 30 3.97 9.45 -2.05
N ARG A 31 4.47 8.88 -3.15
CA ARG A 31 5.40 7.76 -3.11
C ARG A 31 6.66 8.09 -2.30
N ARG A 32 7.26 9.27 -2.51
CA ARG A 32 8.43 9.72 -1.71
C ARG A 32 8.09 9.88 -0.23
N LYS A 33 6.87 10.32 0.11
CA LYS A 33 6.39 10.41 1.49
C LYS A 33 6.24 9.01 2.11
N LEU A 34 5.60 8.08 1.41
CA LEU A 34 5.37 6.71 1.88
C LEU A 34 6.67 5.92 2.04
N GLN A 35 7.64 6.10 1.14
CA GLN A 35 8.95 5.43 1.21
C GLN A 35 9.81 5.83 2.43
N LYS A 36 9.47 6.94 3.11
CA LYS A 36 10.17 7.38 4.33
C LYS A 36 9.58 6.79 5.61
N ILE A 37 8.51 6.02 5.51
CA ILE A 37 7.89 5.37 6.68
C ILE A 37 8.74 4.16 7.06
N GLU A 38 9.29 4.18 8.28
CA GLU A 38 10.09 3.08 8.82
C GLU A 38 9.25 2.18 9.76
N GLY A 39 9.71 0.93 9.94
CA GLY A 39 9.17 0.00 10.93
C GLY A 39 8.05 -0.93 10.43
N PRO A 40 7.56 -1.84 11.30
CA PRO A 40 6.56 -2.87 10.96
C PRO A 40 5.24 -2.28 10.46
N ASN A 41 4.86 -1.11 10.99
CA ASN A 41 3.61 -0.42 10.67
C ASN A 41 3.62 0.22 9.28
N GLY A 42 4.79 0.46 8.68
CA GLY A 42 4.92 0.93 7.29
C GLY A 42 4.52 -0.11 6.23
N ARG A 43 4.06 -1.28 6.65
CA ARG A 43 3.69 -2.41 5.79
C ARG A 43 2.19 -2.73 5.78
N SER A 44 1.35 -1.99 6.52
CA SER A 44 -0.12 -2.13 6.43
C SER A 44 -0.67 -1.17 5.38
N ILE A 45 -1.60 -1.65 4.55
CA ILE A 45 -2.25 -0.82 3.52
C ILE A 45 -3.10 0.28 4.16
N GLU A 46 -3.74 0.01 5.29
CA GLU A 46 -4.54 0.95 6.07
C GLU A 46 -3.71 2.14 6.55
N HIS A 47 -2.52 1.87 7.11
CA HIS A 47 -1.63 2.92 7.56
C HIS A 47 -1.10 3.77 6.40
N LEU A 48 -0.73 3.13 5.28
CA LEU A 48 -0.27 3.84 4.09
C LEU A 48 -1.37 4.73 3.50
N LEU A 49 -2.63 4.29 3.52
CA LEU A 49 -3.79 5.10 3.13
C LEU A 49 -3.95 6.32 4.03
N GLU A 50 -3.86 6.14 5.36
CA GLU A 50 -3.95 7.26 6.31
C GLU A 50 -2.86 8.30 6.04
N VAL A 51 -1.61 7.87 5.85
CA VAL A 51 -0.49 8.79 5.61
C VAL A 51 -0.57 9.47 4.25
N ALA A 52 -1.08 8.78 3.22
CA ALA A 52 -1.27 9.36 1.89
C ALA A 52 -2.41 10.41 1.85
N TRP A 53 -3.44 10.23 2.68
CA TRP A 53 -4.61 11.12 2.72
C TRP A 53 -4.41 12.39 3.56
N ARG A 54 -3.51 12.34 4.54
CA ARG A 54 -3.06 13.51 5.31
C ARG A 54 -2.03 14.33 4.54
#